data_AF-A0A354DK44-F1
#
_entry.id   AF-A0A354DK44-F1
#
_cell.length_a   1.000
_cell.length_b   1.000
_cell.length_c   1.000
_cell.angle_alpha   90.00
_cell.angle_beta   90.00
_cell.angle_gamma   90.00
#
_symmetry.space_group_name_H-M   'P 1'
#
loop_
_entity.id
_entity.type
_entity.pdbx_description
1 polymer ?
#
loop_
_entity_poly.entity_id
_entity_poly.type
_entity_poly.pdbx_seq_one_letter_code
_entity_poly.pdbx_strand_id
1 'polypeptide(L)'
;MNILQFIVAIPLFLVLFFGIGFILNMLIKTTWLPLILYILLVVGTVIYLIVNQRVPQTTDYVMLISGLIGALASGWTIKTLRAKGYGMF
;
A
#
# COMPACT_ATOMS: atom_id res chain seq x y z
N MET A 1 -4.48 -20.01 -6.15
CA MET A 1 -4.81 -19.71 -4.74
C MET A 1 -6.12 -20.40 -4.39
N ASN A 2 -6.27 -20.87 -3.15
CA ASN A 2 -7.59 -21.29 -2.66
C ASN A 2 -8.48 -20.04 -2.50
N ILE A 3 -9.77 -20.14 -2.82
CA ILE A 3 -10.74 -19.03 -2.72
C ILE A 3 -10.73 -18.39 -1.33
N LEU A 4 -10.64 -19.21 -0.27
CA LEU A 4 -10.55 -18.73 1.11
C LEU A 4 -9.30 -17.84 1.33
N GLN A 5 -8.16 -18.25 0.79
CA GLN A 5 -6.92 -17.48 0.90
C GLN A 5 -7.02 -16.15 0.17
N PHE A 6 -7.67 -16.12 -1.00
CA PHE A 6 -7.89 -14.89 -1.76
C PHE A 6 -8.76 -13.89 -1.00
N ILE A 7 -9.85 -14.36 -0.40
CA ILE A 7 -10.75 -13.52 0.40
C ILE A 7 -10.03 -12.92 1.60
N VAL A 8 -9.21 -13.71 2.30
CA VAL A 8 -8.45 -13.25 3.47
C VAL A 8 -7.30 -12.32 3.08
N ALA A 9 -6.70 -12.51 1.91
CA ALA A 9 -5.60 -11.67 1.43
C ALA A 9 -6.02 -10.21 1.21
N ILE A 10 -7.24 -9.95 0.74
CA ILE A 10 -7.73 -8.59 0.46
C ILE A 10 -7.66 -7.67 1.69
N PRO A 11 -8.30 -7.99 2.84
CA PRO A 11 -8.21 -7.15 4.04
C PRO A 11 -6.79 -7.13 4.61
N LEU A 12 -6.05 -8.23 4.51
CA LEU A 12 -4.65 -8.30 4.98
C LEU A 12 -3.76 -7.30 4.25
N PHE A 13 -3.80 -7.29 2.91
CA PHE A 13 -3.02 -6.35 2.12
C PHE A 13 -3.42 -4.90 2.37
N LEU A 14 -4.71 -4.63 2.50
CA LEU A 14 -5.21 -3.31 2.82
C LEU A 14 -4.65 -2.81 4.16
N VAL A 15 -4.79 -3.62 5.23
CA VAL A 15 -4.33 -3.26 6.58
C VAL A 15 -2.80 -3.20 6.64
N LEU A 16 -2.09 -4.09 5.93
CA LEU A 16 -0.63 -4.12 5.88
C LEU A 16 -0.07 -2.82 5.30
N PHE A 17 -0.53 -2.42 4.11
CA PHE A 17 -0.03 -1.19 3.48
C PHE A 17 -0.48 0.07 4.23
N PHE A 18 -1.68 0.05 4.81
CA PHE A 18 -2.12 1.11 5.70
C PHE A 18 -1.20 1.25 6.94
N GLY A 19 -0.91 0.14 7.61
CA GLY A 19 -0.09 0.10 8.82
C GLY A 19 1.36 0.49 8.56
N ILE A 20 1.98 -0.08 7.52
CA ILE A 20 3.35 0.29 7.11
C ILE A 20 3.42 1.77 6.76
N GLY A 21 2.41 2.29 6.05
CA GLY A 21 2.37 3.71 5.69
C GLY A 21 2.31 4.63 6.92
N PHE A 22 1.57 4.22 7.95
CA PHE A 22 1.46 4.93 9.21
C PHE A 22 2.79 4.93 9.99
N ILE A 23 3.43 3.76 10.11
CA ILE A 23 4.72 3.59 10.81
C ILE A 23 5.83 4.38 10.10
N LEU A 24 5.92 4.28 8.77
CA LEU A 24 6.92 5.01 7.98
C LEU A 24 6.80 6.52 8.18
N ASN A 25 5.57 7.02 8.18
CA ASN A 25 5.32 8.42 8.40
C ASN A 25 5.68 8.87 9.84
N MET A 26 5.44 8.02 10.84
CA MET A 26 5.84 8.32 12.22
C MET A 26 7.36 8.40 12.37
N LEU A 27 8.12 7.57 11.65
CA LEU A 27 9.59 7.55 11.72
C LEU A 27 10.24 8.72 10.93
N ILE A 28 9.77 8.98 9.71
CA ILE A 28 10.42 9.89 8.75
C ILE A 28 9.72 11.26 8.68
N LYS A 29 8.66 11.48 9.47
CA LYS A 29 7.86 12.72 9.58
C LYS A 29 7.35 13.28 8.23
N THR A 30 7.31 12.46 7.19
CA THR A 30 7.01 12.87 5.81
C THR A 30 5.69 12.26 5.34
N THR A 31 4.74 13.10 4.94
CA THR A 31 3.34 12.71 4.62
C THR A 31 3.20 11.86 3.37
N TRP A 32 4.01 12.18 2.36
CA TRP A 32 3.86 11.66 1.00
C TRP A 32 4.74 10.44 0.73
N LEU A 33 5.70 10.17 1.62
CA LEU A 33 6.62 9.05 1.52
C LEU A 33 5.93 7.69 1.37
N PRO A 34 4.91 7.32 2.17
CA PRO A 34 4.29 6.01 2.04
C PRO A 34 3.58 5.81 0.69
N LEU A 35 3.02 6.88 0.10
CA LEU A 35 2.44 6.83 -1.23
C LEU A 35 3.50 6.68 -2.32
N ILE A 36 4.59 7.45 -2.23
CA ILE A 36 5.71 7.37 -3.18
C ILE A 36 6.35 5.98 -3.14
N LEU A 37 6.56 5.43 -1.95
CA LEU A 37 7.14 4.10 -1.76
C LEU A 37 6.22 3.02 -2.33
N TYR A 38 4.91 3.17 -2.16
CA TYR A 38 3.93 2.29 -2.79
C TYR A 38 3.99 2.34 -4.32
N ILE A 39 4.03 3.53 -4.91
CA ILE A 39 4.14 3.70 -6.37
C ILE A 39 5.44 3.07 -6.89
N LEU A 40 6.55 3.24 -6.19
CA LEU A 40 7.83 2.62 -6.53
C LEU A 40 7.74 1.10 -6.53
N LEU A 41 7.03 0.51 -5.55
CA LEU A 41 6.76 -0.92 -5.49
C LEU A 41 5.93 -1.39 -6.70
N VAL A 42 4.84 -0.68 -7.04
CA VAL A 42 4.00 -1.00 -8.21
C VAL A 42 4.83 -0.95 -9.50
N VAL A 43 5.61 0.11 -9.71
CA VAL A 43 6.47 0.25 -10.90
C VAL A 43 7.49 -0.90 -10.97
N GLY A 44 8.13 -1.24 -9.85
CA GLY A 44 9.05 -2.37 -9.77
C GLY A 44 8.40 -3.70 -10.15
N THR A 45 7.16 -3.95 -9.70
CA THR A 45 6.42 -5.17 -10.07
C THR A 45 6.07 -5.21 -11.55
N VAL A 46 5.65 -4.08 -12.15
CA VAL A 46 5.34 -4.01 -13.58
C VAL A 46 6.59 -4.27 -14.43
N ILE A 47 7.73 -3.66 -14.08
CA ILE A 47 9.00 -3.90 -14.77
C ILE A 47 9.40 -5.38 -14.66
N TYR A 48 9.30 -5.97 -13.48
CA TYR A 48 9.61 -7.39 -13.26
C TYR A 48 8.74 -8.32 -14.10
N LEU A 49 7.45 -8.02 -14.25
CA LEU A 49 6.52 -8.78 -15.09
C LEU A 49 6.88 -8.70 -16.58
N ILE A 50 7.22 -7.50 -17.06
CA ILE A 50 7.63 -7.27 -18.45
C ILE A 50 8.93 -8.03 -18.76
N VAL A 51 9.94 -7.92 -17.89
CA VAL A 51 11.25 -8.58 -18.07
C VAL A 51 11.10 -10.11 -18.10
N ASN A 52 10.24 -10.67 -17.24
CA ASN A 52 10.03 -12.12 -17.15
C ASN A 52 8.92 -12.67 -18.06
N GLN A 53 8.34 -11.84 -18.94
CA GLN A 53 7.23 -12.19 -19.82
C GLN A 53 6.06 -12.90 -19.13
N ARG A 54 5.78 -12.53 -17.87
CA ARG A 54 4.69 -13.13 -17.11
C ARG A 54 3.39 -12.37 -17.36
N VAL A 55 2.35 -13.10 -17.72
CA VAL A 55 1.00 -12.54 -17.84
C VAL A 55 0.43 -12.37 -16.42
N PRO A 56 0.10 -11.14 -15.99
CA PRO A 56 -0.48 -10.90 -14.68
C PRO A 56 -1.86 -11.56 -14.56
N GLN A 57 -2.12 -12.18 -13.42
CA GLN A 57 -3.41 -12.77 -13.12
C GLN A 57 -4.36 -11.71 -12.53
N THR A 58 -5.67 -11.94 -12.64
CA THR A 58 -6.70 -11.07 -12.02
C THR A 58 -6.44 -10.85 -10.52
N THR A 59 -5.92 -11.88 -9.85
CA THR A 59 -5.50 -11.84 -8.45
C THR A 59 -4.46 -10.76 -8.17
N ASP A 60 -3.47 -10.60 -9.04
CA ASP A 60 -2.36 -9.66 -8.86
C ASP A 60 -2.88 -8.22 -8.92
N TYR A 61 -3.78 -7.95 -9.86
CA TYR A 61 -4.44 -6.65 -9.97
C TYR A 61 -5.26 -6.31 -8.72
N VAL A 62 -6.02 -7.27 -8.17
CA VAL A 62 -6.81 -7.04 -6.95
C VAL A 62 -5.90 -6.74 -5.76
N MET A 63 -4.78 -7.46 -5.61
CA MET A 63 -3.80 -7.19 -4.55
C MET A 63 -3.18 -5.79 -4.70
N LEU A 64 -2.76 -5.42 -5.92
CA LEU A 64 -2.20 -4.09 -6.19
C LEU A 64 -3.20 -2.94 -6.01
N ILE A 65 -4.49 -3.17 -6.28
CA ILE A 65 -5.51 -2.15 -6.02
C ILE A 65 -5.79 -2.06 -4.51
N SER A 66 -5.88 -3.18 -3.81
CA SER A 66 -6.10 -3.19 -2.35
C SER A 66 -4.98 -2.47 -1.59
N GLY A 67 -3.72 -2.68 -2.00
CA GLY A 67 -2.59 -1.98 -1.42
C GLY A 67 -2.57 -0.49 -1.74
N LEU A 68 -3.00 -0.09 -2.95
CA LEU A 68 -3.10 1.32 -3.34
C LEU A 68 -4.11 2.05 -2.46
N ILE A 69 -5.27 1.44 -2.23
CA ILE A 69 -6.30 1.96 -1.33
C ILE A 69 -5.73 2.09 0.09
N GLY A 70 -5.02 1.09 0.60
CA GLY A 70 -4.37 1.14 1.91
C GLY A 70 -3.34 2.26 2.04
N ALA A 71 -2.47 2.43 1.04
CA ALA A 71 -1.47 3.49 1.02
C ALA A 71 -2.10 4.90 0.93
N LEU A 72 -3.12 5.08 0.08
CA LEU A 72 -3.86 6.35 -0.03
C LEU A 72 -4.60 6.69 1.27
N ALA A 73 -5.26 5.70 1.86
CA ALA A 73 -5.94 5.86 3.16
C ALA A 73 -4.95 6.25 4.25
N SER A 74 -3.74 5.67 4.26
CA SER A 74 -2.69 6.05 5.21
C SER A 74 -2.29 7.53 5.01
N GLY A 75 -2.03 7.97 3.79
CA GLY A 75 -1.65 9.35 3.48
C GLY A 75 -2.73 10.36 3.87
N TRP A 76 -3.99 10.04 3.59
CA TRP A 76 -5.14 10.87 3.99
C TRP A 76 -5.31 10.93 5.51
N THR A 77 -5.16 9.80 6.19
CA THR A 77 -5.27 9.71 7.66
C THR A 77 -4.16 10.54 8.32
N ILE A 78 -2.92 10.40 7.85
CA ILE A 78 -1.77 11.17 8.34
C ILE A 78 -2.02 12.66 8.18
N LYS A 79 -2.43 13.11 6.98
CA LYS A 79 -2.70 14.54 6.71
C LYS A 79 -3.75 15.08 7.67
N THR A 80 -4.81 14.31 7.91
CA THR A 80 -5.89 14.66 8.83
C THR A 80 -5.40 14.73 10.28
N LEU A 81 -4.61 13.77 10.74
CA LEU A 81 -4.04 13.77 12.09
C LEU A 81 -3.11 14.95 12.32
N ARG A 82 -2.30 15.29 11.31
CA ARG A 82 -1.39 16.44 11.34
C ARG A 82 -2.15 17.76 11.44
N ALA A 83 -3.24 17.90 10.69
CA ALA A 83 -4.11 19.08 10.76
C ALA A 83 -4.83 19.21 12.11
N LYS A 84 -5.11 18.09 12.78
CA LYS A 84 -5.74 18.04 14.11
C LYS A 84 -4.76 18.23 15.27
N GLY A 85 -3.47 18.46 15.00
CA GLY A 85 -2.47 18.66 16.05
C GLY A 85 -2.15 17.39 16.84
N TYR A 86 -2.48 16.20 16.33
CA TYR A 86 -2.05 14.95 16.96
C TYR A 86 -0.52 14.86 16.84
N GLY A 87 0.13 14.78 17.99
CA GLY A 87 1.54 14.46 18.08
C GLY A 87 1.78 13.08 17.46
N MET A 88 2.50 13.06 16.35
CA MET A 88 2.97 11.81 15.74
C MET A 88 4.33 11.49 16.35
N PHE A 89 4.31 11.09 17.62
CA PHE A 89 5.47 11.00 18.52
C PHE A 89 6.25 12.31 18.74
#